data_AF-A0A3G6MBN5-F1
#
_entry.id   AF-A0A3G6MBN5-F1
#
_cell.length_a   1.000
_cell.length_b   1.000
_cell.length_c   1.000
_cell.angle_alpha   90.00
_cell.angle_beta   90.00
_cell.angle_gamma   90.00
#
_symmetry.space_group_name_H-M   'P 1'
#
loop_
_entity.id
_entity.type
_entity.pdbx_description
1 polymer ?
#
loop_
_entity_poly.entity_id
_entity_poly.type
_entity_poly.pdbx_seq_one_letter_code
_entity_poly.pdbx_strand_id
1 'polypeptide(L)'
;MDLKENFIQLCLPFSKDESLINHFWHEIETKYSEKSRHYHDLLHLENMFRELDSVKDRIKNFTAVSFAVFYHDIIYNASSKSNEEKSASYAESRLGNLGLPQDLISKITTQIIATKTHQKAEDTDTNYLLDADLSILGKDPEVYLDYTRKIRKEYFIYPDLLYKPGRKKVLKHFLELESVFKTDEFRGKYELKSKKNMAEELKIL
;
A
#
# COMPACT_ATOMS: atom_id res chain seq x y z
N MET A 1 -4.12 -6.40 15.62
CA MET A 1 -4.57 -5.01 15.40
C MET A 1 -5.97 -5.11 14.83
N ASP A 2 -6.92 -4.32 15.32
CA ASP A 2 -8.29 -4.34 14.79
C ASP A 2 -8.44 -3.21 13.74
N LEU A 3 -8.42 -3.58 12.45
CA LEU A 3 -8.53 -2.62 11.36
C LEU A 3 -9.87 -1.89 11.36
N LYS A 4 -10.95 -2.57 11.76
CA LYS A 4 -12.29 -1.98 11.81
C LYS A 4 -12.33 -0.89 12.86
N GLU A 5 -11.89 -1.21 14.08
CA GLU A 5 -11.85 -0.25 15.18
C GLU A 5 -10.95 0.94 14.82
N ASN A 6 -9.77 0.68 14.26
CA ASN A 6 -8.87 1.73 13.80
C ASN A 6 -9.52 2.66 12.76
N PHE A 7 -10.24 2.11 11.78
CA PHE A 7 -10.94 2.90 10.77
C PHE A 7 -12.08 3.73 11.38
N ILE A 8 -12.87 3.15 12.29
CA ILE A 8 -13.94 3.86 13.00
C ILE A 8 -13.35 5.04 13.77
N GLN A 9 -12.34 4.80 14.60
CA GLN A 9 -11.68 5.85 15.39
C GLN A 9 -11.07 6.94 14.50
N LEU A 10 -10.55 6.57 13.34
CA LEU A 10 -10.01 7.52 12.36
C LEU A 10 -11.10 8.45 11.78
N CYS A 11 -12.34 7.98 11.66
CA CYS A 11 -13.46 8.72 11.09
C CYS A 11 -14.21 9.62 12.11
N LEU A 12 -14.24 9.25 13.39
CA LEU A 12 -14.98 9.95 14.44
C LEU A 12 -14.70 11.46 14.56
N PRO A 13 -13.48 11.98 14.31
CA PRO A 13 -13.23 13.42 14.30
C PRO A 13 -13.97 14.18 13.18
N PHE A 14 -14.38 13.50 12.11
CA PHE A 14 -14.96 14.11 10.91
C PHE A 14 -16.47 13.88 10.77
N SER A 15 -16.95 12.70 11.19
CA SER A 15 -18.36 12.34 11.09
C SER A 15 -18.84 11.63 12.36
N LYS A 16 -20.09 11.93 12.75
CA LYS A 16 -20.84 11.20 13.79
C LYS A 16 -21.85 10.21 13.23
N ASP A 17 -21.93 10.10 11.90
CA ASP A 17 -22.82 9.15 11.24
C ASP A 17 -22.20 7.74 11.30
N GLU A 18 -22.51 7.02 12.37
CA GLU A 18 -22.03 5.65 12.57
C GLU A 18 -22.48 4.70 11.46
N SER A 19 -23.66 4.93 10.85
CA SER A 19 -24.15 4.11 9.76
C SER A 19 -23.28 4.29 8.52
N LEU A 20 -22.92 5.54 8.20
CA LEU A 20 -22.02 5.87 7.09
C LEU A 20 -20.62 5.28 7.31
N ILE A 21 -20.05 5.44 8.50
CA ILE A 21 -18.73 4.92 8.84
C ILE A 21 -18.70 3.39 8.72
N ASN A 22 -19.69 2.70 9.29
CA ASN A 22 -19.78 1.24 9.19
C ASN A 22 -19.99 0.77 7.74
N HIS A 23 -20.75 1.52 6.94
CA HIS A 23 -20.92 1.23 5.53
C HIS A 23 -19.59 1.32 4.77
N PHE A 24 -18.81 2.38 4.98
CA PHE A 24 -17.51 2.55 4.32
C PHE A 24 -16.47 1.51 4.80
N TRP A 25 -16.50 1.14 6.09
CA TRP A 25 -15.71 0.00 6.55
C TRP A 25 -16.09 -1.28 5.80
N HIS A 26 -17.38 -1.57 5.67
CA HIS A 26 -17.83 -2.78 4.99
C HIS A 26 -17.44 -2.79 3.51
N GLU A 27 -17.43 -1.63 2.83
CA GLU A 27 -16.89 -1.49 1.48
C GLU A 27 -15.40 -1.85 1.43
N ILE A 28 -14.59 -1.31 2.36
CA ILE A 28 -13.15 -1.62 2.49
C ILE A 28 -12.95 -3.12 2.71
N GLU A 29 -13.59 -3.67 3.74
CA GLU A 29 -13.52 -5.10 4.07
C GLU A 29 -13.88 -5.99 2.88
N THR A 30 -14.99 -5.68 2.20
CA THR A 30 -15.44 -6.42 1.02
C THR A 30 -14.41 -6.38 -0.10
N LYS A 31 -13.86 -5.19 -0.40
CA LYS A 31 -12.88 -4.99 -1.46
C LYS A 31 -11.59 -5.75 -1.20
N TYR A 32 -11.02 -5.63 -0.01
CA TYR A 32 -9.79 -6.35 0.35
C TYR A 32 -9.99 -7.85 0.61
N SER A 33 -11.24 -8.32 0.70
CA SER A 33 -11.58 -9.75 0.81
C SER A 33 -11.98 -10.40 -0.52
N GLU A 34 -11.86 -9.69 -1.66
CA GLU A 34 -12.13 -10.25 -2.98
C GLU A 34 -11.23 -11.48 -3.26
N LYS A 35 -11.82 -12.59 -3.73
CA LYS A 35 -11.13 -13.89 -3.89
C LYS A 35 -9.87 -13.86 -4.77
N SER A 36 -9.76 -12.89 -5.67
CA SER A 36 -8.61 -12.71 -6.56
C SER A 36 -7.44 -11.99 -5.91
N ARG A 37 -7.63 -11.40 -4.71
CA ARG A 37 -6.58 -10.76 -3.93
C ARG A 37 -5.96 -11.79 -3.00
N HIS A 38 -4.65 -11.95 -3.10
CA HIS A 38 -3.88 -12.91 -2.31
C HIS A 38 -2.75 -12.25 -1.53
N TYR A 39 -2.28 -11.10 -2.00
CA TYR A 39 -1.35 -10.23 -1.30
C TYR A 39 -2.02 -8.91 -0.92
N HIS A 40 -2.74 -8.26 -1.85
CA HIS A 40 -3.36 -6.95 -1.59
C HIS A 40 -4.69 -7.12 -0.82
N ASP A 41 -4.61 -7.71 0.36
CA ASP A 41 -5.72 -8.06 1.25
C ASP A 41 -5.68 -7.28 2.58
N LEU A 42 -6.54 -7.64 3.54
CA LEU A 42 -6.56 -6.99 4.86
C LEU A 42 -5.24 -7.20 5.64
N LEU A 43 -4.55 -8.32 5.44
CA LEU A 43 -3.26 -8.57 6.11
C LEU A 43 -2.18 -7.63 5.59
N HIS A 44 -2.23 -7.23 4.31
CA HIS A 44 -1.36 -6.16 3.78
C HIS A 44 -1.56 -4.84 4.53
N LEU A 45 -2.82 -4.41 4.71
CA LEU A 45 -3.11 -3.20 5.51
C LEU A 45 -2.59 -3.32 6.94
N GLU A 46 -2.77 -4.49 7.57
CA GLU A 46 -2.22 -4.72 8.90
C GLU A 46 -0.70 -4.58 8.97
N ASN A 47 0.00 -5.14 7.98
CA ASN A 47 1.45 -5.05 7.91
C ASN A 47 1.90 -3.61 7.73
N MET A 48 1.24 -2.83 6.85
CA MET A 48 1.56 -1.41 6.66
C MET A 48 1.41 -0.62 7.96
N PHE A 49 0.29 -0.78 8.68
CA PHE A 49 0.10 -0.08 9.96
C PHE A 49 1.14 -0.47 11.01
N ARG A 50 1.52 -1.75 11.10
CA ARG A 50 2.59 -2.19 12.03
C ARG A 50 3.93 -1.52 11.73
N GLU A 51 4.26 -1.32 10.45
CA GLU A 51 5.47 -0.59 10.08
C GLU A 51 5.36 0.90 10.43
N LEU A 52 4.22 1.52 10.11
CA LEU A 52 3.98 2.95 10.35
C LEU A 52 3.90 3.29 11.85
N ASP A 53 3.36 2.40 12.68
CA ASP A 53 3.31 2.58 14.14
C ASP A 53 4.72 2.75 14.74
N SER A 54 5.73 2.06 14.18
CA SER A 54 7.12 2.17 14.64
C SER A 54 7.78 3.52 14.34
N VAL A 55 7.20 4.31 13.44
CA VAL A 55 7.70 5.63 13.02
C VAL A 55 6.65 6.73 13.21
N LYS A 56 5.57 6.44 13.95
CA LYS A 56 4.41 7.32 14.09
C LYS A 56 4.77 8.74 14.54
N ASP A 57 5.69 8.86 15.50
CA ASP A 57 6.16 10.16 16.03
C ASP A 57 6.93 11.01 15.01
N ARG A 58 7.32 10.42 13.87
CA ARG A 58 8.01 11.11 12.77
C ARG A 58 7.05 11.54 11.65
N ILE A 59 5.81 11.05 11.67
CA ILE A 59 4.80 11.36 10.66
C ILE A 59 4.00 12.56 11.15
N LYS A 60 4.04 13.66 10.39
CA LYS A 60 3.38 14.92 10.77
C LYS A 60 1.86 14.80 10.72
N ASN A 61 1.33 14.15 9.68
CA ASN A 61 -0.10 13.91 9.52
C ASN A 61 -0.40 12.42 9.39
N PHE A 62 -0.39 11.73 10.53
CA PHE A 62 -0.68 10.29 10.60
C PHE A 62 -2.12 9.97 10.16
N THR A 63 -3.06 10.91 10.35
CA THR A 63 -4.44 10.78 9.87
C THR A 63 -4.49 10.65 8.35
N ALA A 64 -3.80 11.52 7.62
CA ALA A 64 -3.73 11.45 6.16
C ALA A 64 -3.12 10.12 5.69
N VAL A 65 -1.98 9.74 6.27
CA VAL A 65 -1.31 8.47 5.95
C VAL A 65 -2.23 7.28 6.24
N SER A 66 -2.96 7.29 7.35
CA SER A 66 -3.87 6.19 7.72
C SER A 66 -5.02 6.04 6.71
N PHE A 67 -5.63 7.14 6.27
CA PHE A 67 -6.64 7.06 5.20
C PHE A 67 -6.02 6.59 3.88
N ALA A 68 -4.83 7.06 3.54
CA ALA A 68 -4.13 6.59 2.35
C ALA A 68 -3.85 5.08 2.41
N VAL A 69 -3.45 4.53 3.57
CA VAL A 69 -3.30 3.08 3.76
C VAL A 69 -4.60 2.34 3.46
N PHE A 70 -5.73 2.75 4.07
CA PHE A 70 -7.01 2.07 3.82
C PHE A 70 -7.45 2.11 2.35
N TYR A 71 -7.14 3.20 1.64
CA TYR A 71 -7.68 3.42 0.29
C TYR A 71 -6.71 3.18 -0.87
N HIS A 72 -5.39 3.04 -0.68
CA HIS A 72 -4.44 3.02 -1.81
C HIS A 72 -4.72 1.94 -2.86
N ASP A 73 -5.06 0.73 -2.40
CA ASP A 73 -5.41 -0.42 -3.25
C ASP A 73 -6.88 -0.82 -3.16
N ILE A 74 -7.77 0.11 -2.75
CA ILE A 74 -9.19 -0.19 -2.65
C ILE A 74 -9.76 -0.65 -4.00
N ILE A 75 -9.31 -0.06 -5.10
CA ILE A 75 -9.56 -0.54 -6.46
C ILE A 75 -8.31 -1.30 -6.93
N TYR A 76 -8.45 -2.61 -7.12
CA TYR A 76 -7.34 -3.45 -7.57
C TYR A 76 -7.75 -4.35 -8.72
N ASN A 77 -6.99 -4.27 -9.81
CA ASN A 77 -7.03 -5.19 -10.94
C ASN A 77 -5.62 -5.35 -11.49
N ALA A 78 -5.07 -6.56 -11.41
CA ALA A 78 -3.70 -6.88 -11.85
C ALA A 78 -3.41 -6.55 -13.33
N SER A 79 -4.45 -6.44 -14.17
CA SER A 79 -4.32 -6.06 -15.60
C SER A 79 -4.37 -4.56 -15.86
N SER A 80 -4.73 -3.76 -14.85
CA SER A 80 -4.99 -2.33 -15.02
C SER A 80 -3.78 -1.49 -14.61
N LYS A 81 -3.61 -0.35 -15.30
CA LYS A 81 -2.61 0.67 -14.98
C LYS A 81 -3.23 1.91 -14.34
N SER A 82 -4.49 1.83 -13.93
CA SER A 82 -5.25 2.95 -13.36
C SER A 82 -5.84 2.62 -12.00
N ASN A 83 -5.25 1.65 -11.29
CA ASN A 83 -5.74 1.26 -9.97
C ASN A 83 -5.60 2.43 -9.00
N GLU A 84 -4.43 3.07 -8.96
CA GLU A 84 -4.10 4.14 -8.03
C GLU A 84 -4.94 5.39 -8.29
N GLU A 85 -5.13 5.80 -9.55
CA GLU A 85 -6.01 6.92 -9.88
C GLU A 85 -7.47 6.62 -9.52
N LYS A 86 -7.95 5.40 -9.76
CA LYS A 86 -9.33 5.01 -9.39
C LYS A 86 -9.51 4.91 -7.89
N SER A 87 -8.52 4.38 -7.18
CA SER A 87 -8.47 4.34 -5.71
C SER A 87 -8.48 5.74 -5.13
N ALA A 88 -7.71 6.66 -5.70
CA ALA A 88 -7.71 8.07 -5.28
C ALA A 88 -9.07 8.74 -5.51
N SER A 89 -9.69 8.58 -6.68
CA SER A 89 -11.05 9.09 -6.93
C SER A 89 -12.11 8.46 -6.01
N TYR A 90 -11.96 7.17 -5.70
CA TYR A 90 -12.85 6.48 -4.77
C TYR A 90 -12.70 7.05 -3.35
N ALA A 91 -11.45 7.25 -2.90
CA ALA A 91 -11.15 7.88 -1.62
C ALA A 91 -11.71 9.30 -1.55
N GLU A 92 -11.49 10.13 -2.57
CA GLU A 92 -12.01 11.50 -2.64
C GLU A 92 -13.52 11.55 -2.41
N SER A 93 -14.28 10.70 -3.11
CA SER A 93 -15.74 10.62 -2.93
C SER A 93 -16.14 10.23 -1.50
N ARG A 94 -15.51 9.19 -0.93
CA ARG A 94 -15.87 8.68 0.41
C ARG A 94 -15.48 9.64 1.52
N LEU A 95 -14.28 10.20 1.43
CA LEU A 95 -13.77 11.16 2.41
C LEU A 95 -14.53 12.50 2.34
N GLY A 96 -14.95 12.93 1.15
CA GLY A 96 -15.85 14.07 1.00
C GLY A 96 -17.20 13.84 1.68
N ASN A 97 -17.78 12.64 1.54
CA ASN A 97 -19.02 12.27 2.24
C ASN A 97 -18.86 12.18 3.76
N LEU A 98 -17.66 11.84 4.26
CA LEU A 98 -17.33 11.90 5.69
C LEU A 98 -17.12 13.32 6.22
N GLY A 99 -17.11 14.34 5.34
CA GLY A 99 -16.91 15.74 5.73
C GLY A 99 -15.46 16.12 5.98
N LEU A 100 -14.49 15.38 5.43
CA LEU A 100 -13.08 15.78 5.55
C LEU A 100 -12.83 17.11 4.82
N PRO A 101 -11.94 17.97 5.36
CA PRO A 101 -11.49 19.17 4.66
C PRO A 101 -10.83 18.86 3.31
N GLN A 102 -11.08 19.69 2.30
CA GLN A 102 -10.60 19.45 0.93
C GLN A 102 -9.07 19.39 0.81
N ASP A 103 -8.35 20.16 1.61
CA ASP A 103 -6.89 20.13 1.68
C ASP A 103 -6.37 18.78 2.19
N LEU A 104 -7.03 18.19 3.19
CA LEU A 104 -6.71 16.86 3.69
C LEU A 104 -7.02 15.78 2.65
N ILE A 105 -8.18 15.87 1.98
CA ILE A 105 -8.54 14.95 0.89
C ILE A 105 -7.49 15.02 -0.23
N SER A 106 -7.09 16.23 -0.65
CA SER A 106 -6.07 16.42 -1.68
C SER A 106 -4.71 15.82 -1.28
N LYS A 107 -4.33 15.90 0.00
CA LYS A 107 -3.10 15.25 0.49
C LYS A 107 -3.22 13.72 0.41
N ILE A 108 -4.34 13.15 0.83
CA ILE A 108 -4.59 11.70 0.80
C ILE A 108 -4.60 11.16 -0.63
N THR A 109 -5.28 11.83 -1.56
CA THR A 109 -5.31 11.41 -2.97
C THR A 109 -3.93 11.46 -3.62
N THR A 110 -3.14 12.50 -3.32
CA THR A 110 -1.74 12.61 -3.77
C THR A 110 -0.89 11.47 -3.24
N GLN A 111 -1.05 11.13 -1.96
CA GLN A 111 -0.37 10.00 -1.32
C GLN A 111 -0.71 8.66 -1.99
N ILE A 112 -1.99 8.42 -2.28
CA ILE A 112 -2.45 7.21 -2.99
C ILE A 112 -1.82 7.16 -4.39
N ILE A 113 -1.86 8.24 -5.16
CA ILE A 113 -1.30 8.28 -6.51
C ILE A 113 0.21 8.02 -6.50
N ALA A 114 0.93 8.49 -5.47
CA ALA A 114 2.37 8.27 -5.35
C ALA A 114 2.76 6.78 -5.24
N THR A 115 1.86 5.92 -4.76
CA THR A 115 2.09 4.45 -4.68
C THR A 115 2.25 3.80 -6.06
N LYS A 116 1.87 4.47 -7.14
CA LYS A 116 2.00 3.94 -8.51
C LYS A 116 3.45 3.78 -8.96
N THR A 117 4.31 4.74 -8.61
CA THR A 117 5.70 4.79 -9.08
C THR A 117 6.71 4.57 -7.97
N HIS A 118 6.27 4.70 -6.71
CA HIS A 118 7.12 4.68 -5.52
C HIS A 118 8.36 5.56 -5.66
N GLN A 119 8.25 6.70 -6.35
CA GLN A 119 9.31 7.69 -6.42
C GLN A 119 9.37 8.50 -5.12
N LYS A 120 10.55 9.02 -4.79
CA LYS A 120 10.71 9.88 -3.61
C LYS A 120 9.86 11.14 -3.79
N ALA A 121 8.93 11.37 -2.85
CA ALA A 121 8.09 12.55 -2.81
C ALA A 121 8.77 13.67 -2.00
N GLU A 122 8.37 14.92 -2.25
CA GLU A 122 8.79 16.06 -1.43
C GLU A 122 8.17 16.00 -0.02
N ASP A 123 6.92 15.55 0.08
CA ASP A 123 6.24 15.31 1.36
C ASP A 123 6.82 14.08 2.07
N THR A 124 7.40 14.30 3.25
CA THR A 124 8.04 13.23 4.02
C THR A 124 7.04 12.17 4.51
N ASP A 125 5.80 12.56 4.85
CA ASP A 125 4.76 11.61 5.28
C ASP A 125 4.43 10.61 4.15
N THR A 126 4.38 11.10 2.90
CA THR A 126 4.19 10.27 1.71
C THR A 126 5.31 9.23 1.59
N ASN A 127 6.56 9.60 1.86
CA ASN A 127 7.68 8.66 1.80
C ASN A 127 7.56 7.52 2.83
N TYR A 128 7.00 7.79 4.03
CA TYR A 128 6.72 6.72 5.00
C TYR A 128 5.62 5.77 4.52
N LEU A 129 4.57 6.28 3.86
CA LEU A 129 3.55 5.43 3.23
C LEU A 129 4.18 4.51 2.16
N LEU A 130 4.98 5.07 1.26
CA LEU A 130 5.64 4.32 0.19
C LEU A 130 6.60 3.26 0.75
N ASP A 131 7.29 3.58 1.83
CA ASP A 131 8.22 2.65 2.48
C ASP A 131 7.49 1.53 3.23
N ALA A 132 6.35 1.83 3.87
CA ALA A 132 5.50 0.84 4.51
C ALA A 132 4.93 -0.16 3.50
N ASP A 133 4.46 0.34 2.35
CA ASP A 133 3.95 -0.48 1.25
C ASP A 133 5.01 -1.44 0.68
N LEU A 134 6.24 -0.93 0.49
CA LEU A 134 7.36 -1.72 -0.02
C LEU A 134 8.07 -2.58 1.05
N SER A 135 7.67 -2.50 2.32
CA SER A 135 8.37 -3.15 3.43
C SER A 135 8.45 -4.67 3.28
N ILE A 136 7.49 -5.29 2.58
CA ILE A 136 7.49 -6.73 2.28
C ILE A 136 8.76 -7.18 1.57
N LEU A 137 9.35 -6.31 0.73
CA LEU A 137 10.55 -6.62 -0.03
C LEU A 137 11.73 -6.91 0.90
N GLY A 138 11.80 -6.21 2.04
CA GLY A 138 12.88 -6.34 3.03
C GLY A 138 12.63 -7.37 4.14
N LYS A 139 11.52 -8.13 4.09
CA LYS A 139 11.23 -9.16 5.09
C LYS A 139 12.16 -10.36 4.96
N ASP A 140 12.11 -11.25 5.94
CA ASP A 140 12.93 -12.45 5.92
C ASP A 140 12.59 -13.33 4.70
N PRO A 141 13.57 -14.08 4.14
CA PRO A 141 13.43 -14.72 2.83
C PRO A 141 12.19 -15.63 2.68
N GLU A 142 11.78 -16.30 3.76
CA GLU A 142 10.59 -17.16 3.78
C GLU A 142 9.29 -16.36 3.61
N VAL A 143 9.18 -15.22 4.30
CA VAL A 143 8.05 -14.29 4.19
C VAL A 143 8.00 -13.67 2.80
N TYR A 144 9.15 -13.26 2.29
CA TYR A 144 9.26 -12.73 0.93
C TYR A 144 8.87 -13.77 -0.13
N LEU A 145 9.26 -15.04 0.05
CA LEU A 145 8.90 -16.12 -0.87
C LEU A 145 7.39 -16.43 -0.84
N ASP A 146 6.73 -16.33 0.32
CA ASP A 146 5.26 -16.40 0.38
C ASP A 146 4.61 -15.24 -0.38
N TYR A 147 5.14 -14.02 -0.22
CA TYR A 147 4.73 -12.85 -1.00
C TYR A 147 4.84 -13.08 -2.52
N THR A 148 5.96 -13.58 -3.03
CA THR A 148 6.10 -13.81 -4.48
C THR A 148 5.10 -14.84 -5.02
N ARG A 149 4.79 -15.88 -4.22
CA ARG A 149 3.75 -16.86 -4.56
C ARG A 149 2.35 -16.23 -4.58
N LYS A 150 2.03 -15.36 -3.62
CA LYS A 150 0.75 -14.63 -3.57
C LYS A 150 0.62 -13.70 -4.78
N ILE A 151 1.65 -12.92 -5.10
CA ILE A 151 1.68 -12.10 -6.33
C ILE A 151 1.50 -12.97 -7.57
N ARG A 152 2.18 -14.12 -7.68
CA ARG A 152 2.00 -15.01 -8.83
C ARG A 152 0.54 -15.46 -8.99
N LYS A 153 -0.18 -15.69 -7.90
CA LYS A 153 -1.62 -16.03 -7.91
C LYS A 153 -2.50 -14.86 -8.37
N GLU A 154 -2.21 -13.63 -7.96
CA GLU A 154 -3.00 -12.47 -8.43
C GLU A 154 -2.85 -12.24 -9.93
N TYR A 155 -1.67 -12.54 -10.49
CA TYR A 155 -1.39 -12.50 -11.92
C TYR A 155 -1.65 -13.84 -12.63
N PHE A 156 -2.51 -14.73 -12.09
CA PHE A 156 -2.75 -16.07 -12.65
C PHE A 156 -3.20 -16.06 -14.11
N ILE A 157 -3.92 -15.02 -14.53
CA ILE A 157 -4.42 -14.84 -15.90
C ILE A 157 -3.30 -14.77 -16.94
N TYR A 158 -2.09 -14.39 -16.54
CA TYR A 158 -0.94 -14.31 -17.42
C TYR A 158 -0.16 -15.63 -17.40
N PRO A 159 0.07 -16.25 -18.57
CA PRO A 159 0.98 -17.38 -18.68
C PRO A 159 2.41 -16.95 -18.33
N ASP A 160 3.24 -17.89 -17.92
CA ASP A 160 4.61 -17.63 -17.48
C ASP A 160 5.46 -16.87 -18.51
N LEU A 161 5.23 -17.12 -19.81
CA LEU A 161 5.90 -16.43 -20.91
C LEU A 161 5.67 -14.90 -20.90
N LEU A 162 4.54 -14.44 -20.36
CA LEU A 162 4.22 -13.01 -20.21
C LEU A 162 4.52 -12.50 -18.79
N TYR A 163 4.19 -13.30 -17.78
CA TYR A 163 4.37 -12.91 -16.37
C TYR A 163 5.86 -12.72 -16.02
N LYS A 164 6.72 -13.69 -16.35
CA LYS A 164 8.13 -13.67 -15.93
C LYS A 164 8.90 -12.46 -16.46
N PRO A 165 8.82 -12.08 -17.76
CA PRO A 165 9.45 -10.86 -18.25
C PRO A 165 8.91 -9.59 -17.56
N GLY A 166 7.59 -9.51 -17.35
CA GLY A 166 6.97 -8.39 -16.65
C GLY A 166 7.46 -8.25 -15.20
N ARG A 167 7.47 -9.35 -14.45
CA ARG A 167 7.97 -9.38 -13.08
C ARG A 167 9.45 -9.03 -13.01
N LYS A 168 10.28 -9.57 -13.91
CA LYS A 168 11.71 -9.19 -14.01
C LYS A 168 11.90 -7.70 -14.24
N LYS A 169 11.05 -7.06 -15.06
CA LYS A 169 11.12 -5.61 -15.30
C LYS A 169 10.85 -4.82 -14.03
N VAL A 170 9.85 -5.20 -13.23
CA VAL A 170 9.54 -4.57 -11.94
C VAL A 170 10.70 -4.70 -10.96
N LEU A 171 11.25 -5.91 -10.80
CA LEU A 171 12.37 -6.15 -9.88
C LEU A 171 13.63 -5.37 -10.28
N LYS A 172 13.95 -5.36 -11.59
CA LYS A 172 15.07 -4.57 -12.11
C LYS A 172 14.88 -3.08 -11.87
N HIS A 173 13.67 -2.57 -12.11
CA HIS A 173 13.37 -1.17 -11.86
C HIS A 173 13.68 -0.77 -10.41
N PHE A 174 13.26 -1.57 -9.42
CA PHE A 174 13.58 -1.29 -8.01
C PHE A 174 15.07 -1.44 -7.68
N LEU A 175 15.77 -2.41 -8.30
CA LEU A 175 17.21 -2.59 -8.10
C LEU A 175 18.07 -1.50 -8.75
N GLU A 176 17.55 -0.81 -9.75
CA GLU A 176 18.19 0.33 -10.42
C GLU A 176 18.03 1.64 -9.63
N LEU A 177 17.12 1.70 -8.66
CA LEU A 177 17.00 2.84 -7.76
C LEU A 177 18.23 2.93 -6.85
N GLU A 178 18.67 4.16 -6.57
CA GLU A 178 19.73 4.42 -5.57
C GLU A 178 19.37 3.77 -4.23
N SER A 179 18.13 3.98 -3.79
CA SER A 179 17.54 3.32 -2.63
C SER A 179 16.11 2.87 -2.91
N VAL A 180 15.77 1.65 -2.50
CA VAL A 180 14.39 1.13 -2.54
C VAL A 180 13.53 1.89 -1.52
N PHE A 181 14.08 2.18 -0.34
CA PHE A 181 13.41 2.91 0.73
C PHE A 181 13.86 4.38 0.82
N LYS A 182 12.91 5.27 1.09
CA LYS A 182 13.02 6.72 0.90
C LYS A 182 13.45 7.40 2.20
N THR A 183 13.04 6.83 3.33
CA THR A 183 13.38 7.28 4.69
C THR A 183 14.56 6.47 5.24
N ASP A 184 15.33 7.10 6.13
CA ASP A 184 16.56 6.49 6.66
C ASP A 184 16.23 5.31 7.58
N GLU A 185 15.11 5.36 8.29
CA GLU A 185 14.61 4.31 9.18
C GLU A 185 14.33 3.02 8.40
N PHE A 186 13.56 3.11 7.31
CA PHE A 186 13.25 1.95 6.48
C PHE A 186 14.45 1.50 5.68
N ARG A 187 15.32 2.42 5.22
CA ARG A 187 16.57 2.04 4.55
C ARG A 187 17.46 1.21 5.47
N GLY A 188 17.68 1.68 6.69
CA GLY A 188 18.47 0.96 7.70
C GLY A 188 17.89 -0.41 8.04
N LYS A 189 16.56 -0.53 8.06
CA LYS A 189 15.86 -1.78 8.41
C LYS A 189 15.80 -2.79 7.26
N TYR A 190 15.61 -2.34 6.02
CA TYR A 190 15.14 -3.19 4.92
C TYR A 190 15.98 -3.18 3.65
N GLU A 191 16.78 -2.14 3.38
CA GLU A 191 17.43 -1.94 2.07
C GLU A 191 18.32 -3.11 1.65
N LEU A 192 19.18 -3.60 2.56
CA LEU A 192 20.09 -4.70 2.25
C LEU A 192 19.33 -6.00 1.97
N LYS A 193 18.32 -6.30 2.80
CA LYS A 193 17.49 -7.50 2.65
C LYS A 193 16.64 -7.43 1.37
N SER A 194 16.06 -6.28 1.05
CA SER A 194 15.22 -6.11 -0.14
C SER A 194 16.01 -6.31 -1.42
N LYS A 195 17.20 -5.72 -1.52
CA LYS A 195 18.10 -5.91 -2.67
C LYS A 195 18.50 -7.39 -2.83
N LYS A 196 18.82 -8.08 -1.72
CA LYS A 196 19.13 -9.51 -1.75
C LYS A 196 17.93 -10.36 -2.20
N ASN A 197 16.76 -10.14 -1.59
CA ASN A 197 15.53 -10.87 -1.90
C ASN A 197 15.15 -10.74 -3.39
N MET A 198 15.13 -9.52 -3.92
CA MET A 198 14.81 -9.26 -5.33
C MET A 198 15.86 -9.85 -6.28
N ALA A 199 17.14 -9.79 -5.93
CA ALA A 199 18.21 -10.41 -6.73
C ALA A 199 18.10 -11.94 -6.77
N GLU A 200 17.69 -12.59 -5.68
CA GLU A 200 17.42 -14.03 -5.67
C GLU A 200 16.15 -14.38 -6.47
N GLU A 201 15.07 -13.60 -6.35
CA GLU A 201 13.85 -13.81 -7.18
C GLU A 201 14.18 -13.74 -8.67
N LEU A 202 15.05 -12.80 -9.09
CA LEU A 202 15.46 -12.64 -10.48
C LEU A 202 16.15 -13.89 -11.07
N LYS A 203 16.88 -14.66 -10.26
CA LYS A 203 17.61 -15.86 -10.72
C LYS A 203 16.67 -17.04 -11.00
N ILE A 204 15.52 -17.08 -10.33
CA ILE A 204 14.56 -18.20 -10.41
C ILE A 204 13.37 -17.92 -11.34
N LEU A 205 13.15 -16.66 -11.73
CA LEU A 205 12.18 -16.28 -12.78
C LEU A 205 12.70 -16.65 -14.17
#